data_AF-A0A806JDR8-F1
#
_entry.id   AF-A0A806JDR8-F1
#
_cell.length_a   1.000
_cell.length_b   1.000
_cell.length_c   1.000
_cell.angle_alpha   90.00
_cell.angle_beta   90.00
_cell.angle_gamma   90.00
#
_symmetry.space_group_name_H-M   'P 1'
#
loop_
_entity.id
_entity.type
_entity.pdbx_description
1 polymer ?
#
loop_
_entity_poly.entity_id
_entity_poly.type
_entity_poly.pdbx_seq_one_letter_code
_entity_poly.pdbx_strand_id
1 'polypeptide(L)'
;MEGDFYSWYSDKNQWNPKIYNSIKNIIKELEFYSSSNFSYEFQTIDIFKDLYMEIMPNEIRHSLGEYFTPSWMADHVVSRSLEKLNKESWKAIDPCCGSGVFLISLIKSILDKHELYSLTIKEKQELLLRILSSVYGIDLKPTISF
;
A
#
# COMPACT_ATOMS: atom_id res chain seq x y z
N MET A 1 1.77 25.82 16.26
CA MET A 1 1.20 24.68 15.52
C MET A 1 2.32 24.18 14.65
N GLU A 2 2.85 23.01 14.98
CA GLU A 2 3.85 22.32 14.16
C GLU A 2 3.28 22.17 12.75
N GLY A 3 3.85 22.89 11.79
CA GLY A 3 3.53 22.69 10.39
C GLY A 3 3.85 21.25 10.05
N ASP A 4 2.91 20.57 9.39
CA ASP A 4 3.06 19.20 8.93
C ASP A 4 4.41 19.09 8.22
N PHE A 5 5.34 18.31 8.77
CA PHE A 5 6.74 18.21 8.28
C PHE A 5 6.79 17.91 6.77
N TYR A 6 5.74 17.27 6.25
CA TYR A 6 5.56 16.88 4.86
C TYR A 6 4.88 17.93 3.96
N SER A 7 4.43 19.06 4.50
CA SER A 7 3.66 20.08 3.77
C SER A 7 4.46 21.35 3.45
N TRP A 8 5.76 21.39 3.79
CA TRP A 8 6.62 22.57 3.62
C TRP A 8 6.59 23.14 2.21
N TYR A 9 6.58 22.26 1.20
CA TYR A 9 6.57 22.68 -0.19
C TYR A 9 5.28 23.41 -0.57
N SER A 10 4.17 23.17 0.14
CA SER A 10 2.87 23.81 -0.11
C SER A 10 2.67 25.09 0.72
N ASP A 11 3.63 25.46 1.57
CA ASP A 11 3.55 26.69 2.35
C ASP A 11 3.58 27.91 1.41
N LYS A 12 2.62 28.84 1.61
CA LYS A 12 2.46 30.02 0.75
C LYS A 12 3.69 30.93 0.74
N ASN A 13 4.50 30.91 1.79
CA ASN A 13 5.72 31.72 1.89
C ASN A 13 6.92 31.05 1.20
N GLN A 14 6.85 29.75 0.93
CA GLN A 14 7.93 28.99 0.31
C GLN A 14 7.65 28.71 -1.18
N TRP A 15 6.39 28.46 -1.53
CA TRP A 15 5.98 28.10 -2.89
C TRP A 15 6.36 29.16 -3.92
N ASN A 16 6.97 28.72 -5.02
CA ASN A 16 7.33 29.59 -6.14
C ASN A 16 7.41 28.79 -7.45
N PRO A 17 7.45 29.47 -8.62
CA PRO A 17 7.49 28.80 -9.93
C PRO A 17 8.68 27.83 -10.11
N LYS A 18 9.82 28.07 -9.45
CA LYS A 18 10.99 27.20 -9.53
C LYS A 18 10.74 25.87 -8.80
N ILE A 19 10.14 25.92 -7.62
CA ILE A 19 9.72 24.73 -6.85
C ILE A 19 8.67 23.94 -7.64
N TYR A 20 7.65 24.62 -8.16
CA TYR A 20 6.62 23.98 -9.00
C TYR A 20 7.23 23.21 -10.18
N ASN A 21 8.12 23.85 -10.95
CA ASN A 21 8.76 23.21 -12.09
C ASN A 21 9.65 22.03 -11.68
N SER A 22 10.33 22.13 -10.54
CA SER A 22 11.18 21.05 -10.03
C SER A 22 10.34 19.83 -9.63
N ILE A 23 9.27 20.03 -8.85
CA ILE A 23 8.34 18.96 -8.45
C ILE A 23 7.69 18.34 -9.69
N LYS A 24 7.24 19.17 -10.64
CA LYS A 24 6.65 18.69 -11.90
C LYS A 24 7.59 17.81 -12.70
N ASN A 25 8.88 18.16 -12.77
CA ASN A 25 9.86 17.36 -13.48
C ASN A 25 10.14 16.03 -12.77
N ILE A 26 10.20 16.02 -11.44
CA ILE A 26 10.34 14.79 -10.64
C ILE A 26 9.13 13.87 -10.90
N ILE A 27 7.90 14.39 -10.85
CA ILE A 27 6.68 13.61 -11.10
C ILE A 27 6.71 13.00 -12.51
N LYS A 28 7.04 13.79 -13.53
CA LYS A 28 7.14 13.31 -14.92
C LYS A 28 8.16 12.19 -15.08
N GLU A 29 9.30 12.30 -14.41
CA GLU A 29 10.34 11.27 -14.45
C GLU A 29 9.86 9.99 -13.76
N LEU A 30 9.20 10.10 -12.60
CA LEU A 30 8.62 8.96 -11.89
C LEU A 30 7.49 8.29 -12.69
N GLU A 31 6.65 9.05 -13.39
CA GLU A 31 5.60 8.53 -14.28
C GLU A 31 6.17 7.71 -15.45
N PHE A 32 7.37 8.05 -15.92
CA PHE A 32 8.04 7.29 -16.97
C PHE A 32 8.46 5.89 -16.47
N TYR A 33 8.97 5.81 -15.24
CA TYR A 33 9.31 4.52 -14.62
C TYR A 33 8.07 3.68 -14.28
N SER A 34 6.95 4.29 -13.87
CA SER A 34 5.71 3.54 -13.58
C SER A 34 5.05 2.97 -14.84
N SER A 35 5.09 3.72 -15.95
CA SER A 35 4.49 3.30 -17.24
C SER A 35 5.24 2.12 -17.88
N SER A 36 6.51 1.93 -17.54
CA SER A 36 7.36 0.85 -18.06
C SER A 36 7.05 -0.51 -17.40
N ASN A 37 6.43 -0.50 -16.23
CA ASN A 37 6.08 -1.69 -15.43
C ASN A 37 4.56 -1.92 -15.42
N PHE A 38 3.90 -1.86 -16.58
CA PHE A 38 2.46 -2.08 -16.71
C PHE A 38 2.09 -3.57 -16.53
N SER A 39 2.41 -4.12 -15.37
CA SER A 39 1.89 -5.38 -14.86
C SER A 39 1.46 -5.15 -13.41
N TYR A 40 0.15 -4.99 -13.23
CA TYR A 40 -0.57 -4.95 -11.95
C TYR A 40 -0.40 -3.68 -11.08
N GLU A 41 -1.54 -3.15 -10.62
CA GLU A 41 -1.68 -2.04 -9.64
C GLU A 41 -0.83 -2.21 -8.38
N PHE A 42 -0.38 -3.42 -8.05
CA PHE A 42 0.45 -3.69 -6.87
C PHE A 42 1.95 -3.41 -7.07
N GLN A 43 2.47 -3.37 -8.30
CA GLN A 43 3.88 -3.03 -8.54
C GLN A 43 4.19 -1.56 -8.25
N THR A 44 3.23 -0.67 -8.50
CA THR A 44 3.38 0.77 -8.23
C THR A 44 3.59 1.04 -6.74
N ILE A 45 2.90 0.30 -5.87
CA ILE A 45 3.04 0.37 -4.41
C ILE A 45 4.46 -0.04 -3.97
N ASP A 46 5.03 -1.06 -4.59
CA ASP A 46 6.38 -1.54 -4.28
C ASP A 46 7.47 -0.54 -4.72
N ILE A 47 7.33 0.15 -5.88
CA ILE A 47 8.33 1.14 -6.34
C ILE A 47 8.47 2.30 -5.35
N PHE A 48 7.36 2.87 -4.87
CA PHE A 48 7.42 4.00 -3.93
C PHE A 48 7.98 3.57 -2.56
N LYS A 49 7.67 2.35 -2.13
CA LYS A 49 8.26 1.75 -0.94
C LYS A 49 9.77 1.56 -1.08
N ASP A 50 10.22 1.01 -2.21
CA ASP A 50 11.64 0.79 -2.47
C ASP A 50 12.41 2.12 -2.53
N LEU A 51 11.83 3.14 -3.18
CA LEU A 51 12.39 4.49 -3.21
C LEU A 51 12.47 5.10 -1.79
N TYR A 52 11.43 4.95 -0.98
CA TYR A 52 11.44 5.40 0.42
C TYR A 52 12.54 4.69 1.22
N MET A 53 12.67 3.37 1.04
CA MET A 53 13.69 2.56 1.70
C MET A 53 15.12 2.89 1.24
N GLU A 54 15.30 3.37 0.01
CA GLU A 54 16.59 3.81 -0.50
C GLU A 54 16.97 5.21 0.00
N ILE A 55 15.98 6.12 0.10
CA ILE A 55 16.21 7.51 0.52
C ILE A 55 16.35 7.65 2.04
N MET A 56 15.59 6.89 2.83
CA MET A 56 15.54 7.07 4.28
C MET A 56 16.68 6.34 5.03
N PRO A 57 17.49 7.04 5.84
CA PRO A 57 18.52 6.42 6.68
C PRO A 57 17.97 5.43 7.70
N ASN A 58 18.76 4.41 8.03
CA ASN A 58 18.41 3.36 8.99
C ASN A 58 18.08 3.91 10.39
N GLU A 59 18.85 4.89 10.88
CA GLU A 59 18.64 5.46 12.22
C GLU A 59 17.29 6.20 12.30
N ILE A 60 16.89 6.85 11.20
CA ILE A 60 15.62 7.58 11.11
C ILE A 60 14.45 6.58 11.10
N ARG A 61 14.50 5.53 10.28
CA ARG A 61 13.46 4.47 10.27
C ARG A 61 13.26 3.81 11.64
N HIS A 62 14.36 3.49 12.32
CA HIS A 62 14.30 2.91 13.66
C HIS A 62 13.69 3.86 14.69
N SER A 63 14.01 5.15 14.61
CA SER A 63 13.45 6.16 15.51
C SER A 63 11.95 6.42 15.29
N LEU A 64 11.45 6.21 14.07
CA LEU A 64 10.03 6.33 13.72
C LEU A 64 9.19 5.09 14.10
N GLY A 65 9.85 3.97 14.41
CA GLY A 65 9.21 2.67 14.68
C GLY A 65 8.58 2.05 13.43
N GLU A 66 9.01 2.47 12.24
CA GLU A 66 8.44 2.06 10.95
C GLU A 66 9.31 0.94 10.34
N TYR A 67 8.98 -0.30 10.68
CA TYR A 67 9.56 -1.49 10.05
C TYR A 67 8.64 -1.94 8.93
N PHE A 68 9.07 -1.78 7.68
CA PHE A 68 8.31 -2.23 6.53
C PHE A 68 8.38 -3.74 6.38
N THR A 69 7.23 -4.41 6.53
CA THR A 69 7.10 -5.83 6.18
C THR A 69 7.28 -6.01 4.67
N PRO A 70 8.22 -6.82 4.19
CA PRO A 70 8.32 -7.16 2.77
C PRO A 70 7.04 -7.85 2.28
N SER A 71 6.60 -7.56 1.04
CA SER A 71 5.36 -8.11 0.48
C SER A 71 5.37 -9.65 0.46
N TRP A 72 6.49 -10.25 0.04
CA TRP A 72 6.68 -11.70 0.04
C TRP A 72 6.51 -12.34 1.43
N MET A 73 6.87 -11.63 2.50
CA MET A 73 6.76 -12.14 3.87
C MET A 73 5.30 -12.15 4.31
N ALA A 74 4.56 -11.08 4.00
CA ALA A 74 3.12 -11.03 4.27
C ALA A 74 2.37 -12.12 3.50
N ASP A 75 2.67 -12.29 2.21
CA ASP A 75 2.09 -13.35 1.36
C ASP A 75 2.35 -14.74 1.95
N HIS A 76 3.58 -15.00 2.40
CA HIS A 76 3.91 -16.27 3.01
C HIS A 76 3.14 -16.53 4.33
N VAL A 77 3.06 -15.53 5.20
CA VAL A 77 2.34 -15.64 6.48
C VAL A 77 0.84 -15.84 6.27
N VAL A 78 0.24 -15.07 5.35
CA VAL A 78 -1.19 -15.19 5.01
C VAL A 78 -1.49 -16.56 4.43
N SER A 79 -0.74 -17.00 3.41
CA SER A 79 -0.90 -18.32 2.78
C SER A 79 -0.85 -19.44 3.83
N ARG A 80 0.18 -19.48 4.67
CA ARG A 80 0.30 -20.52 5.71
C ARG A 80 -0.78 -20.46 6.77
N SER A 81 -1.26 -19.27 7.11
CA SER A 81 -2.34 -19.10 8.09
C SER A 81 -3.67 -19.60 7.55
N LEU A 82 -3.99 -19.29 6.29
CA LEU A 82 -5.20 -19.73 5.62
C LEU A 82 -5.20 -21.25 5.36
N GLU A 83 -4.06 -21.82 4.96
CA GLU A 83 -3.88 -23.27 4.84
C GLU A 83 -4.17 -24.00 6.16
N LYS A 84 -3.63 -23.48 7.27
CA LYS A 84 -3.87 -24.05 8.61
C LYS A 84 -5.32 -23.95 9.05
N LEU A 85 -5.99 -22.85 8.71
CA LEU A 85 -7.41 -22.67 9.04
C LEU A 85 -8.29 -23.68 8.29
N ASN A 86 -7.93 -24.00 7.05
CA ASN A 86 -8.61 -24.93 6.16
C ASN A 86 -10.13 -24.67 6.07
N LYS A 87 -10.51 -23.39 5.91
CA LYS A 87 -11.91 -22.95 5.74
C LYS A 87 -12.03 -21.98 4.57
N GLU A 88 -13.07 -22.14 3.78
CA GLU A 88 -13.41 -21.19 2.71
C GLU A 88 -13.90 -19.85 3.27
N SER A 89 -14.60 -19.87 4.40
CA SER A 89 -15.08 -18.66 5.08
C SER A 89 -14.23 -18.31 6.28
N TRP A 90 -13.67 -17.11 6.28
CA TRP A 90 -12.81 -16.60 7.34
C TRP A 90 -12.94 -15.08 7.48
N LYS A 91 -12.53 -14.58 8.64
CA LYS A 91 -12.35 -13.16 8.91
C LYS A 91 -10.97 -12.94 9.51
N ALA A 92 -10.26 -11.92 9.07
CA ALA A 92 -8.93 -11.57 9.53
C ALA A 92 -8.89 -10.10 9.94
N ILE A 93 -8.15 -9.80 10.99
CA ILE A 93 -7.92 -8.45 11.47
C ILE A 93 -6.43 -8.22 11.67
N ASP A 94 -5.93 -7.10 11.16
CA ASP A 94 -4.58 -6.60 11.47
C ASP A 94 -4.70 -5.36 12.38
N PRO A 95 -4.35 -5.46 13.67
CA PRO A 95 -4.54 -4.39 14.64
C PRO A 95 -3.46 -3.29 14.58
N CYS A 96 -2.42 -3.45 13.76
CA CYS A 96 -1.35 -2.48 13.52
C CYS A 96 -1.01 -2.44 12.02
N CYS A 97 -2.02 -2.21 11.19
CA CYS A 97 -1.91 -2.52 9.76
C CYS A 97 -0.94 -1.61 8.99
N GLY A 98 -0.58 -0.44 9.52
CA GLY A 98 0.31 0.53 8.90
C GLY A 98 -0.03 0.75 7.43
N SER A 99 0.98 0.53 6.57
CA SER A 99 0.88 0.57 5.11
C SER A 99 -0.07 -0.48 4.47
N GLY A 100 -0.72 -1.33 5.24
CA GLY A 100 -1.76 -2.25 4.78
C GLY A 100 -1.25 -3.51 4.07
N VAL A 101 0.05 -3.82 4.14
CA VAL A 101 0.66 -4.94 3.38
C VAL A 101 -0.03 -6.27 3.65
N PHE A 102 -0.38 -6.58 4.91
CA PHE A 102 -1.14 -7.80 5.23
C PHE A 102 -2.59 -7.75 4.73
N LEU A 103 -3.24 -6.60 4.76
CA LEU A 103 -4.60 -6.43 4.22
C LEU A 103 -4.62 -6.68 2.71
N ILE A 104 -3.64 -6.12 1.99
CA ILE A 104 -3.46 -6.34 0.55
C ILE A 104 -3.26 -7.83 0.27
N SER A 105 -2.38 -8.50 1.04
CA SER A 105 -2.13 -9.93 0.90
C SER A 105 -3.38 -10.78 1.16
N LEU A 106 -4.16 -10.45 2.19
CA LEU A 106 -5.45 -11.08 2.48
C LEU A 106 -6.47 -10.88 1.35
N ILE A 107 -6.55 -9.69 0.78
CA ILE A 107 -7.42 -9.39 -0.37
C ILE A 107 -6.99 -10.21 -1.59
N LYS A 108 -5.69 -10.24 -1.91
CA LYS A 108 -5.14 -11.07 -3.00
C LYS A 108 -5.55 -12.53 -2.85
N SER A 109 -5.43 -13.10 -1.66
CA SER A 109 -5.82 -14.49 -1.41
C SER A 109 -7.30 -14.82 -1.70
N ILE A 110 -8.17 -13.80 -1.65
CA ILE A 110 -9.58 -13.90 -2.07
C ILE A 110 -9.66 -13.78 -3.60
N LEU A 111 -9.06 -12.74 -4.18
CA LEU A 111 -9.12 -12.43 -5.60
C LEU A 111 -8.50 -13.53 -6.48
N ASP A 112 -7.40 -14.15 -6.06
CA ASP A 112 -6.65 -15.15 -6.82
C ASP A 112 -7.45 -16.45 -7.07
N LYS A 113 -8.58 -16.61 -6.38
CA LYS A 113 -9.53 -17.72 -6.60
C LYS A 113 -10.50 -17.48 -7.74
N HIS A 114 -10.46 -16.30 -8.36
CA HIS A 114 -11.40 -15.86 -9.38
C HIS A 114 -10.68 -15.34 -10.63
N GLU A 115 -11.21 -15.66 -11.80
CA GLU A 115 -10.75 -15.07 -13.05
C GLU A 115 -11.41 -13.70 -13.25
N LEU A 116 -10.77 -12.65 -12.76
CA LEU A 116 -11.40 -11.31 -12.60
C LEU A 116 -11.95 -10.69 -13.89
N TYR A 117 -11.37 -11.04 -15.05
CA TYR A 117 -11.78 -10.54 -16.36
C TYR A 117 -13.06 -11.20 -16.89
N SER A 118 -13.38 -12.41 -16.45
CA SER A 118 -14.59 -13.12 -16.87
C SER A 118 -15.79 -12.84 -15.96
N LEU A 119 -15.58 -12.17 -14.81
CA LEU A 119 -16.65 -11.82 -13.87
C LEU A 119 -17.62 -10.77 -14.42
N THR A 120 -18.90 -11.06 -14.26
CA THR A 120 -20.00 -10.11 -14.44
C THR A 120 -19.97 -9.00 -13.38
N ILE A 121 -20.71 -7.92 -13.61
CA ILE A 121 -20.86 -6.82 -12.64
C ILE A 121 -21.39 -7.33 -11.30
N LYS A 122 -22.34 -8.28 -11.33
CA LYS A 122 -22.94 -8.85 -10.12
C LYS A 122 -21.91 -9.65 -9.32
N GLU A 123 -21.13 -10.51 -9.96
CA GLU A 123 -20.10 -11.30 -9.29
C GLU A 123 -18.99 -10.42 -8.70
N LYS A 124 -18.63 -9.32 -9.38
CA LYS A 124 -17.71 -8.32 -8.83
C LYS A 124 -18.26 -7.66 -7.57
N GLN A 125 -19.56 -7.36 -7.53
CA GLN A 125 -20.21 -6.82 -6.32
C GLN A 125 -20.21 -7.84 -5.18
N GLU A 126 -20.48 -9.11 -5.46
CA GLU A 126 -20.43 -10.17 -4.46
C GLU A 126 -19.01 -10.36 -3.91
N LEU A 127 -18.00 -10.31 -4.77
CA LEU A 127 -16.58 -10.39 -4.40
C LEU A 127 -16.15 -9.18 -3.54
N LEU A 128 -16.61 -7.98 -3.88
CA LEU A 128 -16.37 -6.78 -3.07
C LEU A 128 -16.99 -6.92 -1.67
N LEU A 129 -18.27 -7.35 -1.58
CA LEU A 129 -18.93 -7.58 -0.30
C LEU A 129 -18.21 -8.67 0.51
N ARG A 130 -17.70 -9.70 -0.15
CA ARG A 130 -16.88 -10.74 0.48
C ARG A 130 -15.61 -10.15 1.09
N ILE A 131 -14.89 -9.29 0.36
CA ILE A 131 -13.69 -8.62 0.87
C ILE A 131 -14.02 -7.75 2.10
N LEU A 132 -15.04 -6.88 1.97
CA LEU A 132 -15.45 -5.95 3.03
C LEU A 132 -15.95 -6.65 4.31
N SER A 133 -16.41 -7.89 4.20
CA SER A 133 -16.88 -8.70 5.33
C SER A 133 -15.82 -9.64 5.92
N SER A 134 -14.63 -9.71 5.31
CA SER A 134 -13.58 -10.67 5.69
C SER A 134 -12.27 -10.03 6.13
N VAL A 135 -11.92 -8.84 5.63
CA VAL A 135 -10.62 -8.20 5.85
C VAL A 135 -10.79 -6.90 6.62
N TYR A 136 -10.15 -6.82 7.79
CA TYR A 136 -10.24 -5.66 8.69
C TYR A 136 -8.84 -5.17 9.07
N GLY A 137 -8.65 -3.85 9.12
CA GLY A 137 -7.41 -3.22 9.56
C GLY A 137 -7.70 -2.11 10.57
N ILE A 138 -6.86 -2.00 11.58
CA ILE A 138 -6.84 -0.88 12.52
C ILE A 138 -5.41 -0.36 12.57
N ASP A 139 -5.25 0.96 12.53
CA ASP A 139 -3.98 1.60 12.81
C ASP A 139 -4.19 2.85 13.66
N LEU A 140 -3.21 3.17 14.50
CA LEU A 140 -3.21 4.33 15.39
C LEU A 140 -2.57 5.57 14.74
N LYS A 141 -1.77 5.39 13.67
CA LYS A 141 -1.05 6.45 12.96
C LYS A 141 -1.73 6.74 11.61
N PRO A 142 -2.35 7.92 11.45
CA PRO A 142 -3.04 8.28 10.20
C PRO A 142 -2.10 8.59 9.02
N THR A 143 -0.78 8.62 9.21
CA THR A 143 0.20 9.13 8.23
C THR A 143 0.83 8.07 7.33
N ILE A 144 0.56 6.77 7.51
CA ILE A 144 1.17 5.70 6.69
C ILE A 144 0.09 5.01 5.85
N SER A 145 -0.40 5.70 4.84
CA SER A 145 -1.08 5.10 3.69
C SER A 145 -0.41 5.68 2.45
N PHE A 146 0.31 4.85 1.70
CA PHE A 146 0.79 5.21 0.36
C PHE A 146 -0.34 5.04 -0.66
#